data_AF-I7L8K7-F1
#
_entry.id   AF-I7L8K7-F1
#
_cell.length_a   1.000
_cell.length_b   1.000
_cell.length_c   1.000
_cell.angle_alpha   90.00
_cell.angle_beta   90.00
_cell.angle_gamma   90.00
#
_symmetry.space_group_name_H-M   'P 1'
#
loop_
_entity.id
_entity.type
_entity.pdbx_description
1 polymer ?
#
loop_
_entity_poly.entity_id
_entity_poly.type
_entity_poly.pdbx_seq_one_letter_code
_entity_poly.pdbx_strand_id
1 'polypeptide(L)'
;MHLHTKPRCGKISTDKAAMVCDRCSGKCYICTLDAGTSPTRVYICTSCFHSTYKDRCIVCGLKDPRNTAHCCRECRLLQKNHDRCPVVIQ
;
A
#
# COMPACT_ATOMS: atom_id res chain seq x y z
N MET A 1 -13.72 2.56 9.73
CA MET A 1 -12.64 3.14 8.91
C MET A 1 -11.42 3.37 9.81
N HIS A 2 -10.64 2.32 10.13
CA HIS A 2 -9.57 2.40 11.15
C HIS A 2 -8.29 1.66 10.73
N LEU A 3 -7.70 1.99 9.57
CA LEU A 3 -6.34 1.55 9.20
C LEU A 3 -5.23 2.42 9.84
N HIS A 4 -5.61 3.38 10.69
CA HIS A 4 -4.68 4.35 11.29
C HIS A 4 -4.03 3.86 12.59
N THR A 5 -4.54 2.81 13.21
CA THR A 5 -4.05 2.33 14.53
C THR A 5 -3.05 1.20 14.44
N LYS A 6 -2.93 0.52 13.29
CA LYS A 6 -1.97 -0.56 13.13
C LYS A 6 -0.59 0.00 12.79
N PRO A 7 0.48 -0.41 13.49
CA PRO A 7 1.84 0.01 13.15
C PRO A 7 2.18 -0.47 11.73
N ARG A 8 2.92 0.37 11.00
CA ARG A 8 3.47 0.05 9.68
C ARG A 8 4.98 -0.07 9.78
N CYS A 9 5.58 -0.81 8.85
CA CYS A 9 7.01 -1.06 8.81
C CYS A 9 7.85 0.23 8.87
N GLY A 10 7.49 1.27 8.13
CA GLY A 10 8.11 2.60 8.27
C GLY A 10 9.55 2.72 7.77
N LYS A 11 10.18 1.64 7.29
CA LYS A 11 11.49 1.69 6.62
C LYS A 11 11.40 2.45 5.29
N ILE A 12 12.54 2.92 4.79
CA ILE A 12 12.63 3.61 3.50
C ILE A 12 12.14 2.68 2.38
N SER A 13 11.15 3.15 1.62
CA SER A 13 10.64 2.44 0.45
C SER A 13 11.67 2.46 -0.67
N THR A 14 11.72 1.41 -1.49
CA THR A 14 12.61 1.35 -2.66
C THR A 14 11.81 1.50 -3.95
N ASP A 15 12.31 0.98 -5.07
CA ASP A 15 11.66 0.91 -6.38
C ASP A 15 10.64 -0.24 -6.50
N LYS A 16 10.42 -1.02 -5.44
CA LYS A 16 9.55 -2.20 -5.46
C LYS A 16 8.10 -1.83 -5.18
N ALA A 17 7.24 -1.96 -6.18
CA ALA A 17 5.83 -1.62 -6.06
C ALA A 17 5.11 -2.51 -5.04
N ALA A 18 4.28 -1.90 -4.21
CA ALA A 18 3.30 -2.61 -3.41
C ALA A 18 2.18 -3.15 -4.31
N MET A 19 1.66 -4.33 -3.99
CA MET A 19 0.66 -5.01 -4.80
C MET A 19 -0.67 -5.17 -4.03
N VAL A 20 -1.78 -5.23 -4.78
CA VAL A 20 -3.15 -5.45 -4.29
C VAL A 20 -3.84 -6.54 -5.11
N CYS A 21 -4.81 -7.21 -4.50
CA CYS A 21 -5.69 -8.16 -5.18
C CYS A 21 -6.80 -7.44 -5.95
N ASP A 22 -7.50 -8.15 -6.85
CA ASP A 22 -8.53 -7.57 -7.72
C ASP A 22 -9.62 -6.83 -6.93
N ARG A 23 -10.01 -7.33 -5.75
CA ARG A 23 -11.02 -6.70 -4.87
C ARG A 23 -10.61 -5.34 -4.30
N CYS A 24 -9.30 -5.10 -4.19
CA CYS A 24 -8.72 -3.85 -3.69
C CYS A 24 -8.11 -3.00 -4.82
N SER A 25 -8.15 -3.48 -6.06
CA SER A 25 -7.71 -2.73 -7.23
C SER A 25 -8.53 -1.47 -7.41
N GLY A 26 -7.90 -0.40 -7.89
CA GLY A 26 -8.53 0.92 -8.06
C GLY A 26 -8.80 1.70 -6.76
N LYS A 27 -8.55 1.12 -5.58
CA LYS A 27 -8.76 1.76 -4.29
C LYS A 27 -7.46 2.30 -3.69
N CYS A 28 -7.58 3.41 -2.97
CA CYS A 28 -6.48 3.99 -2.22
C CYS A 28 -6.08 3.07 -1.06
N TYR A 29 -4.80 2.73 -0.94
CA TYR A 29 -4.34 1.82 0.10
C TYR A 29 -4.52 2.38 1.54
N ILE A 30 -4.67 3.70 1.69
CA ILE A 30 -4.81 4.38 2.99
C ILE A 30 -6.27 4.48 3.42
N CYS A 31 -7.12 5.09 2.59
CA CYS A 31 -8.51 5.37 2.94
C CYS A 31 -9.51 4.35 2.38
N THR A 32 -9.07 3.41 1.55
CA THR A 32 -9.88 2.36 0.90
C THR A 32 -11.00 2.84 -0.03
N LEU A 33 -11.12 4.15 -0.22
CA LEU A 33 -12.00 4.76 -1.23
C LEU A 33 -11.38 4.64 -2.62
N ASP A 34 -12.21 4.78 -3.65
CA ASP A 34 -11.76 4.79 -5.04
C ASP A 34 -10.68 5.86 -5.27
N ALA A 35 -9.54 5.43 -5.80
CA ALA A 35 -8.43 6.32 -6.14
C ALA A 35 -8.63 7.00 -7.51
N GLY A 36 -9.54 6.48 -8.34
CA GLY A 36 -9.70 6.91 -9.73
C GLY A 36 -8.42 6.69 -10.54
N THR A 37 -8.16 7.54 -11.53
CA THR A 37 -6.95 7.52 -12.37
C THR A 37 -5.72 8.08 -11.64
N SER A 38 -5.48 7.67 -10.39
CA SER A 38 -4.39 8.28 -9.60
C SER A 38 -3.00 7.82 -10.10
N PRO A 39 -2.06 8.76 -10.32
CA PRO A 39 -0.75 8.42 -10.86
C PRO A 39 0.23 7.92 -9.79
N THR A 40 -0.11 7.99 -8.51
CA THR A 40 0.85 7.74 -7.43
C THR A 40 0.85 6.27 -7.01
N ARG A 41 1.80 5.52 -7.57
CA ARG A 41 2.16 4.17 -7.13
C ARG A 41 2.74 4.19 -5.72
N VAL A 42 2.52 3.09 -5.02
CA VAL A 42 2.99 2.88 -3.64
C VAL A 42 4.12 1.86 -3.69
N TYR A 43 5.16 2.07 -2.89
CA TYR A 43 6.34 1.22 -2.86
C TYR A 43 6.56 0.63 -1.46
N ILE A 44 7.27 -0.49 -1.40
CA ILE A 44 7.68 -1.15 -0.15
C ILE A 44 9.21 -1.14 -0.02
N CYS A 45 9.70 -1.39 1.19
CA CYS A 45 11.13 -1.54 1.43
C CYS A 45 11.65 -2.92 0.99
N THR A 46 12.96 -3.03 0.73
CA THR A 46 13.62 -4.29 0.34
C THR A 46 13.36 -5.45 1.30
N SER A 47 13.35 -5.19 2.62
CA SER A 47 13.11 -6.26 3.61
C SER A 47 11.71 -6.83 3.54
N CYS A 48 10.69 -5.99 3.33
CA CYS A 48 9.32 -6.46 3.15
C CYS A 48 9.15 -7.17 1.80
N PHE A 49 9.82 -6.68 0.76
CA PHE A 49 9.81 -7.32 -0.56
C PHE A 49 10.45 -8.72 -0.54
N HIS A 50 11.54 -8.93 0.18
CA HIS A 50 12.17 -10.26 0.30
C HIS A 50 11.42 -11.21 1.25
N SER A 51 10.47 -10.69 2.02
CA SER A 51 9.59 -11.46 2.90
C SER A 51 8.32 -11.89 2.16
N THR A 52 7.36 -12.52 2.86
CA THR A 52 6.08 -12.97 2.26
C THR A 52 5.13 -11.82 1.86
N TYR A 53 5.49 -10.56 2.12
CA TYR A 53 4.61 -9.42 1.86
C TYR A 53 4.50 -9.05 0.38
N LYS A 54 5.49 -9.40 -0.44
CA LYS A 54 5.40 -9.23 -1.91
C LYS A 54 4.24 -10.04 -2.51
N ASP A 55 3.90 -11.17 -1.88
CA ASP A 55 2.87 -12.12 -2.33
C ASP A 55 1.52 -11.86 -1.64
N ARG A 56 1.34 -10.70 -1.01
CA ARG A 56 0.11 -10.33 -0.29
C ARG A 56 -0.41 -8.97 -0.72
N CYS A 57 -1.73 -8.83 -0.71
CA CYS A 57 -2.40 -7.56 -0.87
C CYS A 57 -2.09 -6.65 0.32
N ILE A 58 -1.54 -5.46 0.07
CA ILE A 58 -1.15 -4.53 1.15
C ILE A 58 -2.34 -3.97 1.94
N VAL A 59 -3.56 -4.07 1.39
CA VAL A 59 -4.79 -3.55 2.02
C VAL A 59 -5.45 -4.60 2.92
N CYS A 60 -5.62 -5.83 2.43
CA CYS A 60 -6.38 -6.88 3.14
C CYS A 60 -5.53 -8.07 3.62
N GLY A 61 -4.26 -8.17 3.19
CA GLY A 61 -3.32 -9.21 3.61
C GLY A 61 -3.48 -10.58 2.91
N LEU A 62 -4.50 -10.75 2.05
CA LEU A 62 -4.72 -11.99 1.30
C LEU A 62 -3.66 -12.20 0.21
N LYS A 63 -3.41 -13.47 -0.13
CA LYS A 63 -2.48 -13.87 -1.20
C LYS A 63 -3.03 -13.52 -2.60
N ASP A 64 -2.19 -13.72 -3.62
CA ASP A 64 -2.49 -13.48 -5.04
C ASP A 64 -2.78 -12.02 -5.39
N PRO A 65 -1.86 -11.08 -5.11
CA PRO A 65 -2.03 -9.72 -5.58
C PRO A 65 -1.68 -9.63 -7.08
N ARG A 66 -2.53 -8.95 -7.86
CA ARG A 66 -2.45 -8.90 -9.34
C ARG A 66 -2.26 -7.48 -9.89
N ASN A 67 -2.54 -6.45 -9.09
CA ASN A 67 -2.44 -5.06 -9.51
C ASN A 67 -1.50 -4.26 -8.58
N THR A 68 -0.98 -3.14 -9.08
CA THR A 68 -0.19 -2.22 -8.25
C THR A 68 -1.08 -1.43 -7.30
N ALA A 69 -0.58 -1.14 -6.10
CA ALA A 69 -1.26 -0.29 -5.14
C ALA A 69 -1.09 1.19 -5.49
N HIS A 70 -2.14 1.97 -5.25
CA HIS A 70 -2.17 3.41 -5.52
C HIS A 70 -2.58 4.21 -4.28
N CYS A 71 -2.12 5.46 -4.23
CA CYS A 71 -2.57 6.46 -3.27
C CYS A 71 -3.48 7.48 -3.98
N CYS A 72 -4.63 7.83 -3.40
CA CYS A 72 -5.46 8.90 -3.94
C CYS A 72 -4.81 10.28 -3.74
N ARG A 73 -5.25 11.26 -4.54
CA ARG A 73 -4.70 12.62 -4.54
C ARG A 73 -4.83 13.28 -3.17
N GLU A 74 -5.97 13.12 -2.52
CA GLU A 74 -6.29 13.73 -1.23
C GLU A 74 -5.39 13.18 -0.11
N CYS A 75 -5.18 11.86 -0.08
CA CYS A 75 -4.27 11.27 0.91
C CYS A 75 -2.81 11.67 0.66
N ARG A 76 -2.42 11.89 -0.60
CA ARG A 76 -1.08 12.41 -0.94
C ARG A 76 -0.92 13.87 -0.52
N LEU A 77 -1.90 14.73 -0.79
CA LEU A 77 -1.88 16.15 -0.42
C LEU A 77 -1.83 16.35 1.10
N LEU A 78 -2.53 15.50 1.86
CA LEU A 78 -2.49 15.48 3.32
C LEU A 78 -1.25 14.75 3.89
N GLN A 79 -0.30 14.34 3.04
CA GLN A 79 0.91 13.60 3.40
C GLN A 79 0.67 12.33 4.23
N LYS A 80 -0.49 11.67 4.09
CA LYS A 80 -0.84 10.47 4.86
C LYS A 80 -0.03 9.23 4.46
N ASN A 81 0.64 9.25 3.31
CA ASN A 81 1.45 8.11 2.83
C ASN A 81 2.84 8.06 3.52
N HIS A 82 3.33 9.21 4.03
CA HIS A 82 4.68 9.43 4.58
C HIS A 82 5.86 8.87 3.74
N ASP A 83 5.62 8.46 2.49
CA ASP A 83 6.50 7.78 1.53
C ASP A 83 7.37 6.62 2.08
N ARG A 84 7.05 6.13 3.29
CA ARG A 84 7.70 5.00 3.96
C ARG A 84 6.93 3.71 3.75
N CYS A 85 7.60 2.58 3.99
CA CYS A 85 7.07 1.25 3.76
C CYS A 85 5.70 1.09 4.46
N PRO A 86 4.60 0.96 3.68
CA PRO A 86 3.25 0.99 4.22
C PRO A 86 2.75 -0.37 4.71
N VAL A 87 3.58 -1.41 4.61
CA VAL A 87 3.24 -2.76 5.07
C VAL A 87 2.88 -2.72 6.55
N VAL A 88 1.65 -3.14 6.87
CA VAL A 88 1.18 -3.30 8.24
C VAL A 88 1.92 -4.47 8.86
N ILE A 89 2.60 -4.21 9.98
CA ILE A 89 3.28 -5.26 10.76
C ILE A 89 2.20 -5.97 11.57
N GLN A 90 2.14 -7.29 11.45
CA GLN A 90 1.29 -8.15 12.27
C GLN A 90 2.14 -8.85 13.33
#